data_AF-A0A2N6QP02-F1
#
_entry.id   AF-A0A2N6QP02-F1
#
_cell.length_a   1.000
_cell.length_b   1.000
_cell.length_c   1.000
_cell.angle_alpha   90.00
_cell.angle_beta   90.00
_cell.angle_gamma   90.00
#
_symmetry.space_group_name_H-M   'P 1'
#
loop_
_entity.id
_entity.type
_entity.pdbx_description
1 polymer ?
#
loop_
_entity_poly.entity_id
_entity_poly.type
_entity_poly.pdbx_seq_one_letter_code
_entity_poly.pdbx_strand_id
1 'polypeptide(L)'
;MKIVINGKAYPCYLVMGAFLLFKRETGKDVSQLKQENLEDLLMLMWCCLKCSAQAAGQEFPLDFETFCNTITPDMLTQWNRQISSMDEKKTTNKT
;
A
#
# COMPACT_ATOMS: atom_id res chain seq x y z
N MET A 1 -1.90 -0.66 9.59
CA MET A 1 -1.59 0.69 10.13
C MET A 1 -2.67 1.69 9.70
N LYS A 2 -2.57 2.95 10.14
CA LYS A 2 -3.37 4.05 9.60
C LYS A 2 -2.42 5.09 8.98
N ILE A 3 -2.75 5.60 7.82
CA ILE A 3 -2.06 6.73 7.18
C ILE A 3 -2.98 7.93 7.27
N VAL A 4 -2.45 9.08 7.70
CA VAL A 4 -3.22 10.32 7.78
C VAL A 4 -2.96 11.13 6.52
N ILE A 5 -4.02 11.36 5.75
CA ILE A 5 -3.99 12.14 4.51
C ILE A 5 -4.97 13.30 4.66
N ASN A 6 -4.49 14.53 4.52
CA ASN A 6 -5.30 15.75 4.67
C ASN A 6 -6.10 15.78 6.00
N GLY A 7 -5.49 15.31 7.10
CA GLY A 7 -6.12 15.25 8.42
C GLY A 7 -7.11 14.08 8.63
N LYS A 8 -7.37 13.26 7.61
CA LYS A 8 -8.23 12.07 7.73
C LYS A 8 -7.39 10.80 7.81
N ALA A 9 -7.65 9.98 8.82
CA ALA A 9 -6.98 8.70 8.99
C ALA A 9 -7.65 7.62 8.12
N TYR A 10 -6.85 6.93 7.31
CA TYR A 10 -7.28 5.81 6.49
C TYR A 10 -6.60 4.53 6.95
N PRO A 11 -7.31 3.38 7.00
CA PRO A 11 -6.65 2.10 7.15
C PRO A 11 -5.71 1.89 5.95
N CYS A 12 -4.52 1.34 6.23
CA CYS A 12 -3.59 0.90 5.20
C CYS A 12 -2.96 -0.40 5.67
N TYR A 13 -3.24 -1.49 4.97
CA TYR A 13 -2.67 -2.82 5.17
C TYR A 13 -2.83 -3.65 3.90
N LEU A 14 -2.00 -4.69 3.77
CA LEU A 14 -2.04 -5.58 2.61
C LEU A 14 -3.35 -6.38 2.62
N VAL A 15 -4.10 -6.28 1.52
CA VAL A 15 -5.31 -7.06 1.26
C VAL A 15 -5.25 -7.63 -0.14
N MET A 16 -5.87 -8.79 -0.37
CA MET A 16 -5.85 -9.44 -1.69
C MET A 16 -6.40 -8.54 -2.80
N GLY A 17 -7.39 -7.69 -2.49
CA GLY A 17 -7.92 -6.70 -3.42
C GLY A 17 -6.87 -5.68 -3.88
N ALA A 18 -5.95 -5.29 -2.99
CA ALA A 18 -4.88 -4.34 -3.33
C ALA A 18 -3.88 -4.96 -4.30
N PHE A 19 -3.57 -6.25 -4.13
CA PHE A 19 -2.68 -6.97 -5.06
C PHE A 19 -3.31 -7.12 -6.45
N LEU A 20 -4.59 -7.45 -6.52
CA LEU A 20 -5.32 -7.51 -7.78
C LEU A 20 -5.44 -6.15 -8.46
N LEU A 21 -5.68 -5.08 -7.69
CA LEU A 21 -5.72 -3.73 -8.21
C LEU A 21 -4.36 -3.30 -8.74
N PHE A 22 -3.28 -3.49 -7.97
CA PHE A 22 -1.91 -3.19 -8.40
C PHE A 22 -1.56 -3.89 -9.72
N LYS A 23 -1.91 -5.16 -9.85
CA LYS A 23 -1.69 -5.94 -11.08
C LYS A 23 -2.46 -5.38 -12.26
N ARG A 24 -3.68 -4.88 -12.06
CA ARG A 24 -4.50 -4.27 -13.10
C ARG A 24 -3.95 -2.91 -13.55
N GLU A 25 -3.46 -2.10 -12.62
CA GLU A 25 -2.93 -0.77 -12.93
C GLU A 25 -1.54 -0.81 -13.59
N THR A 26 -0.67 -1.73 -13.15
CA THR A 26 0.73 -1.77 -13.60
C THR A 26 1.06 -2.88 -14.60
N GLY A 27 0.19 -3.89 -14.72
CA GLY A 27 0.49 -5.12 -15.47
C GLY A 27 1.51 -6.04 -14.80
N LYS A 28 1.96 -5.73 -13.56
CA LYS A 28 3.00 -6.48 -12.84
C LYS A 28 2.44 -7.17 -11.61
N ASP A 29 3.01 -8.31 -11.25
CA ASP A 29 2.73 -8.93 -9.97
C ASP A 29 3.51 -8.25 -8.83
N VAL A 30 2.94 -8.21 -7.63
CA VAL A 30 3.58 -7.61 -6.45
C VAL A 30 4.91 -8.29 -6.11
N SER A 31 5.09 -9.56 -6.47
CA SER A 31 6.37 -10.27 -6.34
C SER A 31 7.48 -9.73 -7.23
N GLN A 32 7.14 -8.93 -8.25
CA GLN A 32 8.09 -8.28 -9.15
C GLN A 32 8.42 -6.85 -8.70
N LEU A 33 7.80 -6.38 -7.61
CA LEU A 33 8.00 -5.05 -7.08
C LEU A 33 9.41 -4.95 -6.49
N LYS A 34 10.18 -3.98 -6.99
CA LYS A 34 11.53 -3.68 -6.49
C LYS A 34 11.46 -2.45 -5.60
N GLN A 35 12.20 -2.45 -4.49
CA GLN A 35 12.25 -1.33 -3.56
C GLN A 35 12.82 -0.04 -4.18
N GLU A 36 13.64 -0.16 -5.22
CA GLU A 36 14.17 0.98 -5.99
C GLU A 36 13.11 1.64 -6.88
N ASN A 37 12.00 0.95 -7.18
CA ASN A 37 10.94 1.51 -8.02
C ASN A 37 9.90 2.25 -7.18
N LEU A 38 10.12 3.56 -7.04
CA LEU A 38 9.28 4.47 -6.26
C LEU A 38 7.82 4.48 -6.74
N GLU A 39 7.59 4.47 -8.05
CA GLU A 39 6.25 4.52 -8.62
C GLU A 39 5.45 3.24 -8.31
N ASP A 40 6.06 2.07 -8.47
CA ASP A 40 5.44 0.79 -8.12
C ASP A 40 5.13 0.74 -6.60
N LEU A 41 6.04 1.24 -5.75
CA LEU A 41 5.82 1.31 -4.30
C LEU A 41 4.63 2.21 -3.92
N LEU A 42 4.57 3.41 -4.50
CA LEU A 42 3.47 4.36 -4.28
C LEU A 42 2.15 3.77 -4.79
N MET A 43 2.17 3.12 -5.96
CA MET A 43 0.99 2.47 -6.56
C MET A 43 0.46 1.37 -5.64
N LEU A 44 1.35 0.53 -5.09
CA LEU A 44 0.94 -0.50 -4.14
C LEU A 44 0.36 0.11 -2.86
N MET A 45 0.97 1.18 -2.33
CA MET A 45 0.46 1.87 -1.14
C MET A 45 -0.94 2.46 -1.39
N TRP A 46 -1.16 3.09 -2.55
CA TRP A 46 -2.45 3.61 -2.97
C TRP A 46 -3.50 2.50 -3.08
N CYS A 47 -3.15 1.38 -3.70
CA CYS A 47 -4.03 0.21 -3.80
C CYS A 47 -4.43 -0.31 -2.41
N CYS A 48 -3.49 -0.37 -1.48
CA CYS A 48 -3.75 -0.78 -0.09
C CYS A 48 -4.75 0.16 0.58
N LEU A 49 -4.53 1.47 0.48
CA LEU A 49 -5.43 2.48 1.03
C LEU A 49 -6.84 2.37 0.45
N LYS A 50 -6.96 2.36 -0.88
CA LYS A 50 -8.25 2.29 -1.58
C LYS A 50 -9.03 1.04 -1.20
N CYS A 51 -8.40 -0.13 -1.27
CA CYS A 51 -9.08 -1.40 -0.99
C CYS A 51 -9.40 -1.59 0.50
N SER A 52 -8.50 -1.22 1.41
CA SER A 52 -8.76 -1.36 2.84
C SER A 52 -9.74 -0.32 3.38
N ALA A 53 -9.76 0.90 2.81
CA ALA A 53 -10.79 1.89 3.09
C ALA A 53 -12.16 1.40 2.61
N GLN A 54 -12.25 0.87 1.38
CA GLN A 54 -13.48 0.27 0.88
C GLN A 54 -13.96 -0.90 1.75
N ALA A 55 -13.06 -1.79 2.17
CA ALA A 55 -13.40 -2.90 3.06
C ALA A 55 -13.90 -2.43 4.44
N ALA A 56 -13.44 -1.26 4.90
CA ALA A 56 -13.90 -0.61 6.12
C ALA A 56 -15.14 0.29 5.93
N GLY A 57 -15.72 0.35 4.72
CA GLY A 57 -16.84 1.23 4.40
C GLY A 57 -16.49 2.72 4.37
N GLN A 58 -15.19 3.06 4.25
CA GLN A 58 -14.70 4.43 4.18
C GLN A 58 -14.44 4.84 2.73
N GLU A 59 -15.01 5.96 2.32
CA GLU A 59 -14.75 6.52 1.00
C GLU A 59 -13.32 7.07 0.91
N PHE A 60 -12.61 6.68 -0.16
CA PHE A 60 -11.28 7.14 -0.52
C PHE A 60 -11.33 7.79 -1.92
N PRO A 61 -11.55 9.13 -1.99
CA PRO A 61 -11.83 9.82 -3.26
C PRO A 61 -10.58 10.20 -4.06
N LEU A 62 -9.38 9.88 -3.56
CA LEU A 62 -8.13 10.29 -4.20
C LEU A 62 -7.73 9.30 -5.32
N ASP A 63 -7.55 9.82 -6.53
CA ASP A 63 -6.83 9.12 -7.58
C ASP A 63 -5.33 9.00 -7.24
N PHE A 64 -4.58 8.27 -8.07
CA PHE A 64 -3.17 8.00 -7.81
C PHE A 64 -2.31 9.28 -7.82
N GLU A 65 -2.53 10.20 -8.75
CA GLU A 65 -1.75 11.43 -8.87
C GLU A 65 -2.02 12.36 -7.68
N THR A 66 -3.29 12.56 -7.33
CA THR A 66 -3.68 13.36 -6.16
C THR A 66 -3.17 12.74 -4.87
N PHE A 67 -3.18 11.41 -4.75
CA PHE A 67 -2.59 10.72 -3.62
C PHE A 67 -1.08 10.98 -3.50
N CYS A 68 -0.32 10.87 -4.60
CA CYS A 68 1.13 11.11 -4.60
C CYS A 68 1.49 12.52 -4.12
N ASN A 69 0.65 13.52 -4.40
CA ASN A 69 0.83 14.90 -3.90
C ASN A 69 0.67 15.05 -2.38
N THR A 70 0.09 14.04 -1.70
CA THR A 70 -0.13 14.06 -0.24
C THR A 70 0.86 13.20 0.54
N ILE A 71 1.60 12.33 -0.14
CA ILE A 71 2.50 11.38 0.50
C ILE A 71 3.90 11.96 0.61
N THR A 72 4.42 11.95 1.84
CA THR A 72 5.81 12.33 2.09
C THR A 72 6.74 11.11 2.04
N PRO A 73 8.04 11.32 1.78
CA PRO A 73 9.02 10.22 1.80
C PRO A 73 9.07 9.46 3.14
N ASP A 74 8.81 10.15 4.25
CA ASP A 74 8.79 9.55 5.59
C ASP A 74 7.59 8.60 5.75
N MET A 75 6.40 8.98 5.28
CA MET A 75 5.21 8.11 5.29
C MET A 75 5.46 6.83 4.48
N LEU A 76 6.05 6.97 3.30
CA LEU A 76 6.37 5.83 2.45
C LEU A 76 7.42 4.92 3.11
N THR A 77 8.44 5.49 3.73
CA THR A 77 9.48 4.74 4.44
C THR A 77 8.89 3.96 5.62
N GLN A 78 8.02 4.59 6.41
CA GLN A 78 7.33 3.93 7.52
C GLN A 78 6.47 2.76 7.04
N TRP A 79 5.70 2.96 5.96
CA TRP A 79 4.90 1.90 5.36
C TRP A 79 5.77 0.76 4.81
N ASN A 80 6.85 1.07 4.10
CA ASN A 80 7.76 0.08 3.50
C ASN A 80 8.42 -0.82 4.57
N ARG A 81 8.81 -0.24 5.72
CA ARG A 81 9.33 -1.01 6.86
C ARG A 81 8.33 -2.03 7.39
N GLN A 82 7.04 -1.68 7.42
CA GLN A 82 6.00 -2.58 7.93
C GLN A 82 5.67 -3.72 6.97
N ILE A 83 5.56 -3.44 5.68
CA ILE A 83 5.28 -4.49 4.69
C ILE A 83 6.47 -5.45 4.52
N SER A 84 7.70 -4.95 4.62
CA SER A 84 8.91 -5.79 4.56
C SER A 84 8.98 -6.77 5.76
N SER A 85 8.60 -6.29 6.95
CA SER A 85 8.50 -7.15 8.15
C SER A 85 7.37 -8.21 8.05
N MET A 86 6.38 -7.99 7.18
CA MET A 86 5.26 -8.91 6.97
C MET A 86 5.63 -10.08 6.05
N ASP A 87 6.63 -9.90 5.17
CA ASP A 87 7.23 -10.96 4.34
C ASP A 87 8.14 -11.89 5.17
N GLU A 88 8.91 -11.33 6.10
CA GLU A 88 9.79 -12.12 7.00
C GLU A 88 9.03 -13.07 7.95
N LYS A 89 7.80 -12.72 8.36
CA LYS A 89 6.96 -13.57 9.23
C LYS A 89 6.35 -14.78 8.52
N LYS A 90 6.57 -14.96 7.21
CA LYS A 90 6.23 -16.20 6.51
C LYS A 90 7.28 -17.31 6.68
N THR A 91 8.42 -17.01 7.31
CA THR A 91 9.54 -17.96 7.53
C THR A 91 9.80 -18.25 9.01
N THR A 92 8.76 -18.40 9.84
CA THR A 92 8.92 -18.99 11.18
C THR A 92 7.65 -19.73 11.61
N ASN A 93 7.38 -20.85 10.94
CA ASN A 93 6.67 -21.99 11.54
C ASN A 93 7.12 -23.26 10.81
N LYS A 94 8.39 -23.62 11.03
CA LYS A 94 8.90 -24.98 10.86
C LYS A 94 9.73 -25.28 12.09
N THR A 95 9.09 -25.72 13.16
CA THR A 95 9.69 -26.64 14.13
C THR A 95 8.57 -27.44 14.76
#